data_AF-A0A943IXD9-F1
#
_entry.id   AF-A0A943IXD9-F1
#
_cell.length_a   1.000
_cell.length_b   1.000
_cell.length_c   1.000
_cell.angle_alpha   90.00
_cell.angle_beta   90.00
_cell.angle_gamma   90.00
#
_symmetry.space_group_name_H-M   'P 1'
#
loop_
_entity.id
_entity.type
_entity.pdbx_description
1 polymer ?
#
loop_
_entity_poly.entity_id
_entity_poly.type
_entity_poly.pdbx_seq_one_letter_code
_entity_poly.pdbx_strand_id
1 'polypeptide(L)'
;MECPHCGKQIENGSKECKFCGMPVSSAKKSEYKEKTEKASDQQYCTSKVALLICGALFILIAVVALCVALLDTEVNSVLMLSLIFASVVNAILFFSLGDIAQKTHETNNKVKEIYNKIEQICNREEN
;
A
#
# COMPACT_ATOMS: atom_id res chain seq x y z
N MET A 1 -11.27 14.82 37.87
CA MET A 1 -10.61 13.53 37.55
C MET A 1 -9.34 13.77 36.75
N GLU A 2 -8.40 12.84 36.68
CA GLU A 2 -7.17 13.01 35.90
C GLU A 2 -7.32 12.43 34.49
N CYS A 3 -6.77 13.10 33.49
CA CYS A 3 -6.77 12.60 32.12
C CYS A 3 -5.87 11.35 32.01
N PRO A 4 -6.38 10.21 31.51
CA PRO A 4 -5.59 8.98 31.40
C PRO A 4 -4.43 9.08 30.39
N HIS A 5 -4.44 10.09 29.52
CA HIS A 5 -3.43 10.26 28.48
C HIS A 5 -2.30 11.22 28.86
N CYS A 6 -2.58 12.24 29.68
CA CYS A 6 -1.59 13.29 29.99
C CYS A 6 -1.43 13.58 31.49
N GLY A 7 -2.21 12.94 32.35
CA GLY A 7 -2.13 13.09 33.81
C GLY A 7 -2.59 14.44 34.35
N LYS A 8 -3.10 15.36 33.51
CA LYS A 8 -3.62 16.66 33.97
C LYS A 8 -5.03 16.51 34.55
N GLN A 9 -5.35 17.30 35.58
CA GLN A 9 -6.70 17.39 36.11
C GLN A 9 -7.66 18.00 35.07
N ILE A 10 -8.81 17.34 34.92
CA ILE A 10 -9.91 17.71 34.04
C ILE A 10 -11.23 17.70 34.81
N GLU A 11 -12.18 18.50 34.31
CA GLU A 11 -13.53 18.64 34.87
C GLU A 11 -14.29 17.31 34.77
N ASN A 12 -14.98 16.92 35.85
CA ASN A 12 -15.77 15.69 35.84
C ASN A 12 -16.93 15.83 34.84
N GLY A 13 -16.98 14.95 33.84
CA GLY A 13 -18.00 14.98 32.77
C GLY A 13 -17.54 15.60 31.44
N SER A 14 -16.30 16.11 31.34
CA SER A 14 -15.76 16.58 30.06
C SER A 14 -15.53 15.42 29.10
N LYS A 15 -16.07 15.49 27.87
CA LYS A 15 -15.91 14.46 26.84
C LYS A 15 -14.50 14.39 26.26
N GLU A 16 -13.78 15.50 26.30
CA GLU A 16 -12.44 15.67 25.73
C GLU A 16 -11.54 16.47 26.67
N CYS A 17 -10.24 16.18 26.64
CA CYS A 17 -9.27 16.89 27.44
C CYS A 17 -8.87 18.19 26.73
N LYS A 18 -9.12 19.34 27.35
CA LYS A 18 -8.73 20.66 26.81
C LYS A 18 -7.21 20.84 26.64
N PHE A 19 -6.40 20.00 27.28
CA PHE A 19 -4.94 20.11 27.24
C PHE A 19 -4.29 19.26 26.15
N CYS A 20 -4.79 18.04 25.90
CA CYS A 20 -4.23 17.15 24.89
C CYS A 20 -5.16 16.87 23.70
N GLY A 21 -6.42 17.31 23.77
CA GLY A 21 -7.42 17.13 22.72
C GLY A 21 -7.99 15.70 22.61
N MET A 22 -7.60 14.79 23.50
CA MET A 22 -8.06 13.39 23.45
C MET A 22 -9.36 13.16 24.22
N PRO A 23 -10.24 12.27 23.73
CA PRO A 23 -11.50 11.96 24.40
C PRO A 23 -11.24 11.27 25.74
N VAL A 24 -12.05 11.62 26.73
CA VAL A 24 -11.89 11.20 28.12
C VAL A 24 -12.83 10.04 28.46
N SER A 25 -13.93 9.88 27.71
CA SER A 25 -14.88 8.79 27.92
C SER A 25 -14.36 7.50 27.29
N SER A 26 -14.01 6.54 28.13
CA SER A 26 -13.80 5.13 27.77
C SER A 26 -15.15 4.43 27.48
N ALA A 27 -15.91 4.93 26.51
CA ALA A 27 -17.02 4.20 25.92
C ALA A 27 -16.47 3.45 24.70
N LYS A 28 -16.39 2.13 24.81
CA LYS A 28 -15.95 1.19 23.78
C LYS A 28 -16.50 1.56 22.40
N LYS A 29 -15.63 2.04 21.52
CA LYS A 29 -15.73 1.76 20.09
C LYS A 29 -14.31 1.54 19.59
N SER A 30 -14.09 0.34 19.11
CA SER A 30 -12.86 -0.16 18.53
C SER A 30 -12.41 0.74 17.38
N GLU A 31 -11.47 1.64 17.67
CA GLU A 31 -10.57 2.17 16.65
C GLU A 31 -9.19 1.61 16.94
N TYR A 32 -9.01 0.33 16.59
CA TYR A 32 -7.70 -0.11 16.14
C TYR A 32 -7.47 0.64 14.83
N LYS A 33 -6.91 1.85 14.92
CA LYS A 33 -6.29 2.51 13.78
C LYS A 33 -5.06 1.70 13.43
N GLU A 34 -5.31 0.63 12.68
CA GLU A 34 -4.36 0.11 11.73
C GLU A 34 -3.91 1.32 10.90
N LYS A 35 -2.63 1.64 11.05
CA LYS A 35 -1.98 2.74 10.36
C LYS A 35 -1.75 2.32 8.91
N THR A 36 -2.84 2.16 8.18
CA THR A 36 -2.87 2.05 6.72
C THR A 36 -2.89 3.47 6.17
N GLU A 37 -1.70 4.01 5.88
CA GLU A 37 -1.42 5.06 4.88
C GLU A 37 0.06 5.44 5.05
N LYS A 38 0.93 5.43 4.04
CA LYS A 38 0.73 5.78 2.63
C LYS A 38 1.69 5.02 1.72
N ALA A 39 1.14 4.23 0.82
CA ALA A 39 1.63 4.11 -0.55
C ALA A 39 0.50 3.55 -1.41
N SER A 40 -0.17 4.47 -2.12
CA SER A 40 -0.92 4.17 -3.34
C SER A 40 -2.30 3.51 -3.20
N ASP A 41 -3.24 4.16 -2.51
CA ASP A 41 -4.64 4.06 -2.91
C ASP A 41 -4.87 4.99 -4.12
N GLN A 42 -4.48 4.49 -5.28
CA GLN A 42 -5.04 4.95 -6.54
C GLN A 42 -5.27 3.71 -7.41
N GLN A 43 -6.47 3.14 -7.26
CA GLN A 43 -7.24 2.62 -8.37
C GLN A 43 -6.69 1.33 -9.02
N TYR A 44 -6.63 0.26 -8.23
CA TYR A 44 -6.37 -1.12 -8.67
C TYR A 44 -7.64 -1.76 -9.29
N CYS A 45 -8.14 -1.19 -10.40
CA CYS A 45 -9.03 -1.92 -11.33
C CYS A 45 -8.44 -2.04 -12.74
N THR A 46 -7.19 -1.60 -12.94
CA THR A 46 -6.46 -1.60 -14.22
C THR A 46 -5.15 -2.40 -14.12
N SER A 47 -5.09 -3.41 -13.24
CA SER A 47 -3.87 -4.11 -12.82
C SER A 47 -3.12 -4.85 -13.94
N LYS A 48 -3.78 -5.21 -15.05
CA LYS A 48 -3.10 -5.74 -16.25
C LYS A 48 -2.54 -4.64 -17.12
N VAL A 49 -3.27 -3.53 -17.27
CA VAL A 49 -2.89 -2.42 -18.15
C VAL A 49 -1.71 -1.66 -17.54
N ALA A 50 -1.72 -1.41 -16.24
CA ALA A 50 -0.61 -0.75 -15.55
C ALA A 50 0.69 -1.58 -15.64
N LEU A 51 0.58 -2.89 -15.53
CA LEU A 51 1.72 -3.82 -15.62
C LEU A 51 2.30 -3.85 -17.05
N LEU A 52 1.42 -3.81 -18.06
CA LEU A 52 1.81 -3.67 -19.46
C LEU A 52 2.46 -2.31 -19.77
N ILE A 53 1.91 -1.20 -19.26
CA ILE A 53 2.47 0.15 -19.46
C ILE A 53 3.85 0.27 -18.82
N CYS A 54 4.00 -0.21 -17.59
CA CYS A 54 5.27 -0.19 -16.87
C CYS A 54 6.32 -1.06 -17.58
N GLY A 55 5.95 -2.28 -17.97
CA GLY A 55 6.81 -3.15 -18.76
C GLY A 55 7.24 -2.54 -20.09
N ALA A 56 6.30 -1.92 -20.83
CA ALA A 56 6.60 -1.26 -22.10
C ALA A 56 7.57 -0.08 -21.93
N LEU A 57 7.41 0.73 -20.87
CA LEU A 57 8.35 1.81 -20.53
C LEU A 57 9.76 1.27 -20.26
N PHE A 58 9.89 0.17 -19.51
CA PHE A 58 11.19 -0.44 -19.26
C PHE A 58 11.85 -0.98 -20.53
N ILE A 59 11.08 -1.62 -21.41
CA ILE A 59 11.58 -2.08 -22.71
C ILE A 59 12.07 -0.89 -23.54
N LEU A 60 11.33 0.22 -23.56
CA LEU A 60 11.75 1.45 -24.25
C LEU A 60 13.09 1.97 -23.70
N ILE A 61 13.23 2.04 -22.38
CA ILE A 61 14.48 2.49 -21.74
C ILE A 61 15.65 1.56 -22.10
N ALA A 62 15.43 0.24 -22.08
CA ALA A 62 16.45 -0.74 -22.45
C ALA A 62 16.86 -0.61 -23.92
N VAL A 63 15.90 -0.39 -24.83
CA VAL A 63 16.16 -0.16 -26.26
C VAL A 63 16.95 1.13 -26.47
N VAL A 64 16.58 2.22 -25.79
CA VAL A 64 17.33 3.50 -25.88
C VAL A 64 18.75 3.33 -25.35
N ALA A 65 18.93 2.66 -24.21
CA ALA A 65 20.25 2.36 -23.67
C ALA A 65 21.08 1.52 -24.65
N LEU A 66 20.47 0.51 -25.28
CA LEU A 66 21.10 -0.30 -26.33
C LEU A 66 21.43 0.51 -27.59
N CYS A 67 20.60 1.47 -27.98
CA CYS A 67 20.89 2.35 -29.12
C CYS A 67 22.08 3.27 -28.83
N VAL A 68 22.10 3.93 -27.67
CA VAL A 68 23.25 4.77 -27.23
C VAL A 68 24.53 3.93 -27.20
N ALA A 69 24.41 2.73 -26.66
CA ALA A 69 25.46 1.73 -26.62
C ALA A 69 26.06 1.34 -27.98
N LEU A 70 25.23 1.30 -29.03
CA LEU A 70 25.68 1.02 -30.40
C LEU A 70 26.26 2.25 -31.11
N LEU A 71 25.88 3.46 -30.67
CA LEU A 71 26.36 4.72 -31.23
C LEU A 71 27.71 5.15 -30.64
N ASP A 72 27.95 4.85 -29.37
CA ASP A 72 29.20 5.14 -28.68
C ASP A 72 30.05 3.88 -28.51
N THR A 73 31.01 3.65 -29.42
CA THR A 73 31.90 2.47 -29.39
C THR A 73 32.94 2.49 -28.24
N GLU A 74 33.03 3.56 -27.46
CA GLU A 74 33.98 3.70 -26.34
C GLU A 74 33.37 3.37 -24.95
N VAL A 75 32.06 3.12 -24.85
CA VAL A 75 31.49 2.80 -23.53
C VAL A 75 31.94 1.40 -23.08
N ASN A 76 32.48 1.33 -21.87
CA ASN A 76 33.02 0.11 -21.26
C ASN A 76 32.02 -1.05 -21.37
N SER A 77 32.40 -2.14 -22.04
CA SER A 77 31.62 -3.39 -22.14
C SER A 77 31.03 -3.87 -20.80
N VAL A 78 31.72 -3.59 -19.69
CA VAL A 78 31.25 -3.86 -18.32
C VAL A 78 29.99 -3.07 -17.94
N LEU A 79 29.86 -1.81 -18.36
CA LEU A 79 28.67 -0.98 -18.13
C LEU A 79 27.46 -1.51 -18.90
N MET A 80 27.66 -2.06 -20.09
CA MET A 80 26.58 -2.68 -20.87
C MET A 80 26.05 -3.91 -20.17
N LEU A 81 26.96 -4.79 -19.73
CA LEU A 81 26.62 -6.03 -19.05
C LEU A 81 25.89 -5.76 -17.73
N SER A 82 26.32 -4.75 -16.97
CA SER A 82 25.63 -4.38 -15.73
C SER A 82 24.24 -3.81 -15.99
N LEU A 83 24.05 -3.02 -17.05
CA LEU A 83 22.76 -2.45 -17.42
C LEU A 83 21.79 -3.52 -17.90
N ILE A 84 22.26 -4.47 -18.72
CA ILE A 84 21.49 -5.64 -19.13
C ILE A 84 21.09 -6.48 -17.90
N PHE A 85 22.04 -6.82 -17.03
CA PHE A 85 21.77 -7.62 -15.84
C PHE A 85 20.77 -6.91 -14.91
N ALA A 86 20.94 -5.61 -14.66
CA ALA A 86 20.01 -4.82 -13.87
C ALA A 86 18.60 -4.82 -14.49
N SER A 87 18.49 -4.68 -15.82
CA SER A 87 17.19 -4.74 -16.51
C SER A 87 16.51 -6.10 -16.35
N VAL A 88 17.27 -7.20 -16.43
CA VAL A 88 16.75 -8.57 -16.29
C VAL A 88 16.29 -8.83 -14.85
N VAL A 89 17.11 -8.49 -13.86
CA VAL A 89 16.75 -8.63 -12.44
C VAL A 89 15.51 -7.81 -12.12
N ASN A 90 15.44 -6.57 -12.61
CA ASN A 90 14.29 -5.70 -12.38
C ASN A 90 13.02 -6.25 -13.05
N ALA A 91 13.11 -6.81 -14.26
CA ALA A 91 11.99 -7.47 -14.93
C ALA A 91 11.49 -8.70 -14.15
N ILE A 92 12.41 -9.52 -13.62
CA ILE A 92 12.06 -10.69 -12.79
C ILE A 92 11.37 -10.24 -11.48
N LEU A 93 11.90 -9.22 -10.81
CA LEU A 93 11.27 -8.66 -9.61
C LEU A 93 9.87 -8.13 -9.92
N PHE A 94 9.70 -7.43 -11.03
CA PHE A 94 8.40 -6.90 -11.43
C PHE A 94 7.38 -8.00 -11.71
N PHE A 95 7.78 -9.07 -12.41
CA PHE A 95 6.92 -10.23 -12.65
C PHE A 95 6.53 -10.92 -11.34
N SER A 96 7.50 -11.12 -10.44
CA SER A 96 7.28 -11.75 -9.14
C SER A 96 6.34 -10.93 -8.25
N LEU A 97 6.47 -9.60 -8.27
CA LEU A 97 5.59 -8.69 -7.55
C LEU A 97 4.17 -8.67 -8.13
N GLY A 98 4.03 -8.78 -9.45
CA GLY A 98 2.73 -8.88 -10.12
C GLY A 98 1.89 -10.05 -9.62
N ASP A 99 2.49 -11.24 -9.50
CA ASP A 99 1.81 -12.45 -9.02
C ASP A 99 1.36 -12.33 -7.55
N ILE A 100 2.22 -11.72 -6.71
CA ILE A 100 1.91 -11.50 -5.29
C ILE A 100 0.78 -10.47 -5.12
N ALA A 101 0.77 -9.41 -5.93
CA ALA A 101 -0.26 -8.38 -5.89
C ALA A 101 -1.63 -8.96 -6.27
N GLN A 102 -1.68 -9.85 -7.27
CA GLN A 102 -2.91 -10.52 -7.68
C GLN A 102 -3.50 -11.38 -6.56
N LYS A 103 -2.67 -12.20 -5.91
CA LYS A 103 -3.10 -13.08 -4.83
C LYS A 103 -3.57 -12.32 -3.59
N THR A 104 -2.92 -11.21 -3.28
CA THR A 104 -3.32 -10.32 -2.17
C THR A 104 -4.69 -9.69 -2.43
N HIS A 105 -4.96 -9.23 -3.65
CA HIS A 105 -6.25 -8.63 -4.00
C HIS A 105 -7.41 -9.64 -3.91
N GLU A 106 -7.22 -10.88 -4.36
CA GLU A 106 -8.23 -11.93 -4.22
C GLU A 106 -8.56 -12.22 -2.75
N THR A 107 -7.52 -12.27 -1.91
CA THR A 107 -7.68 -12.51 -0.47
C THR A 107 -8.43 -11.37 0.21
N ASN A 108 -8.08 -10.11 -0.10
CA ASN A 108 -8.75 -8.93 0.46
C ASN A 108 -10.23 -8.88 0.07
N ASN A 109 -10.60 -9.23 -1.16
CA ASN A 109 -12.00 -9.29 -1.56
C ASN A 109 -12.78 -10.37 -0.79
N LYS A 110 -12.20 -11.56 -0.61
CA LYS A 110 -12.80 -12.63 0.20
C LYS A 110 -13.01 -12.20 1.66
N VAL A 111 -12.01 -11.53 2.25
CA VAL A 111 -12.10 -10.99 3.62
C VAL A 111 -13.21 -9.93 3.71
N LYS A 112 -13.30 -9.03 2.74
CA LYS A 112 -14.36 -8.00 2.68
C LYS A 112 -15.75 -8.62 2.57
N GLU A 113 -15.90 -9.69 1.80
CA GLU A 113 -17.16 -10.44 1.70
C GLU A 113 -17.54 -11.09 3.03
N ILE A 114 -16.58 -11.69 3.74
CA ILE A 114 -16.80 -12.30 5.06
C ILE A 114 -17.24 -11.24 6.08
N TYR A 115 -16.56 -10.09 6.13
CA TYR A 115 -16.91 -9.01 7.06
C TYR A 115 -18.35 -8.53 6.83
N ASN A 116 -18.73 -8.32 5.57
CA ASN A 116 -20.07 -7.87 5.20
C ASN A 116 -21.15 -8.91 5.59
N LYS A 117 -20.84 -10.22 5.50
CA LYS A 117 -21.74 -11.29 5.99
C LYS A 117 -21.88 -11.28 7.51
N ILE A 118 -20.80 -11.06 8.26
CA ILE A 118 -20.84 -10.95 9.72
C ILE A 118 -21.69 -9.74 10.14
N GLU A 119 -21.50 -8.60 9.48
CA GLU A 119 -22.25 -7.37 9.73
C GLU A 119 -23.77 -7.57 9.51
N GLN A 120 -24.16 -8.30 8.46
CA GLN A 120 -25.57 -8.64 8.22
C GLN A 120 -26.16 -9.57 9.29
N ILE A 121 -25.37 -10.47 9.87
CA ILE A 121 -25.83 -11.37 10.93
C ILE A 121 -26.05 -10.58 12.23
N CYS A 122 -25.10 -9.73 12.63
CA CYS A 122 -25.24 -8.91 13.84
C CYS A 122 -26.47 -7.98 13.78
N ASN A 123 -26.70 -7.33 12.63
CA ASN A 123 -27.86 -6.46 12.46
C ASN A 123 -29.20 -7.20 12.48
N ARG A 124 -29.22 -8.52 12.25
CA ARG A 124 -30.43 -9.34 12.33
C ARG A 124 -30.79 -9.71 13.77
N GLU A 125 -29.81 -9.87 14.67
CA GLU A 125 -30.06 -10.23 16.06
C GLU A 125 -30.58 -9.05 16.91
N GLU A 126 -30.41 -7.81 16.44
CA GLU A 126 -30.83 -6.59 17.14
C GLU A 126 -32.31 -6.21 16.87
N ASN A 127 -33.00 -6.92 15.97
CA ASN A 127 -34.33 -6.59 15.47
C ASN A 127 -35.33 -7.74 15.68
#